data_AF-A0A359HAE3-F1
#
_entry.id   AF-A0A359HAE3-F1
#
_cell.length_a   1.000
_cell.length_b   1.000
_cell.length_c   1.000
_cell.angle_alpha   90.00
_cell.angle_beta   90.00
_cell.angle_gamma   90.00
#
_symmetry.space_group_name_H-M   'P 1'
#
loop_
_entity.id
_entity.type
_entity.pdbx_description
1 polymer ?
#
loop_
_entity_poly.entity_id
_entity_poly.type
_entity_poly.pdbx_seq_one_letter_code
_entity_poly.pdbx_strand_id
1 'polypeptide(L)'
;MNQKEIDEINKTIPFVDAKILWKKDYGWTSQYWEKMHKTGWRMVQSKEDPEIIIIQDENGTNLFSAHDRITLLQLLLNCFSKA
;
A
#
# COMPACT_ATOMS: atom_id res chain seq x y z
N MET A 1 -5.64 5.15 12.35
CA MET A 1 -6.35 5.79 11.24
C MET A 1 -7.82 5.41 11.28
N ASN A 2 -8.73 6.38 11.16
CA ASN A 2 -10.19 6.18 11.08
C ASN A 2 -10.70 6.32 9.64
N GLN A 3 -11.96 5.93 9.39
CA GLN A 3 -12.57 5.99 8.04
C GLN A 3 -12.59 7.41 7.46
N LYS A 4 -12.81 8.45 8.28
CA LYS A 4 -12.87 9.84 7.82
C LYS A 4 -11.52 10.31 7.26
N GLU A 5 -10.42 9.95 7.92
CA GLU A 5 -9.06 10.26 7.44
C GLU A 5 -8.78 9.55 6.10
N ILE A 6 -9.22 8.29 5.98
CA ILE A 6 -9.11 7.53 4.73
C ILE A 6 -9.96 8.15 3.62
N ASP A 7 -11.15 8.65 3.91
CA ASP A 7 -12.01 9.31 2.94
C ASP A 7 -11.38 10.60 2.41
N GLU A 8 -10.72 11.39 3.27
CA GLU A 8 -9.96 12.57 2.82
C GLU A 8 -8.76 12.18 1.93
N ILE A 9 -8.04 11.12 2.28
CA ILE A 9 -6.96 10.57 1.43
C ILE A 9 -7.53 10.13 0.08
N ASN A 10 -8.67 9.43 0.07
CA ASN A 10 -9.29 8.94 -1.15
C ASN A 10 -9.81 10.03 -2.09
N LYS A 11 -10.02 11.25 -1.60
CA LYS A 11 -10.34 12.41 -2.46
C LYS A 11 -9.15 12.85 -3.31
N THR A 12 -7.92 12.62 -2.84
CA THR A 12 -6.71 13.01 -3.58
C THR A 12 -6.27 11.94 -4.59
N ILE A 13 -6.83 10.73 -4.50
CA ILE A 13 -6.51 9.60 -5.37
C ILE A 13 -7.44 9.62 -6.60
N PRO A 14 -6.92 9.88 -7.81
CA PRO A 14 -7.76 10.00 -9.00
C PRO A 14 -8.28 8.64 -9.50
N PHE A 15 -7.55 7.55 -9.27
CA PHE A 15 -7.91 6.22 -9.77
C PHE A 15 -8.74 5.44 -8.75
N VAL A 16 -9.88 4.88 -9.18
CA VAL A 16 -10.79 4.14 -8.28
C VAL A 16 -10.10 2.91 -7.67
N ASP A 17 -9.36 2.15 -8.47
CA ASP A 17 -8.66 0.93 -8.03
C ASP A 17 -7.58 1.22 -6.97
N ALA A 18 -7.08 2.45 -6.94
CA ALA A 18 -6.07 2.92 -6.02
C ALA A 18 -6.66 3.36 -4.66
N LYS A 19 -7.98 3.58 -4.57
CA LYS A 19 -8.61 4.03 -3.33
C LYS A 19 -8.44 3.00 -2.22
N ILE A 20 -8.15 3.51 -1.04
CA ILE A 20 -7.94 2.75 0.17
C ILE A 20 -9.29 2.34 0.73
N LEU A 21 -9.45 1.07 1.07
CA LEU A 21 -10.65 0.47 1.61
C LEU A 21 -10.31 -0.48 2.76
N TRP A 22 -11.22 -0.63 3.71
CA TRP A 22 -11.08 -1.60 4.80
C TRP A 22 -11.59 -2.97 4.34
N LYS A 23 -10.74 -3.99 4.48
CA LYS A 23 -11.13 -5.38 4.28
C LYS A 23 -11.07 -6.13 5.59
N LYS A 24 -12.19 -6.76 5.96
CA LYS A 24 -12.28 -7.58 7.17
C LYS A 24 -11.16 -8.63 7.17
N ASP A 25 -10.52 -8.81 8.33
CA ASP A 25 -9.42 -9.76 8.58
C ASP A 25 -8.11 -9.49 7.81
N TYR A 26 -8.04 -8.39 7.04
CA TYR A 26 -6.85 -7.98 6.29
C TYR A 26 -6.39 -6.56 6.65
N GLY A 27 -7.33 -5.70 7.02
CA GLY A 27 -7.10 -4.28 7.29
C GLY A 27 -7.20 -3.41 6.04
N TRP A 28 -6.54 -2.26 6.06
CA TRP A 28 -6.55 -1.30 4.96
C TRP A 28 -5.81 -1.82 3.72
N THR A 29 -6.46 -1.74 2.56
CA THR A 29 -5.95 -2.24 1.28
C THR A 29 -6.42 -1.35 0.14
N SER A 30 -6.02 -1.65 -1.09
CA SER A 30 -6.62 -1.11 -2.32
C SER A 30 -6.77 -2.24 -3.34
N GLN A 31 -7.66 -2.09 -4.32
CA GLN A 31 -7.79 -3.10 -5.38
C GLN A 31 -6.48 -3.23 -6.18
N TYR A 32 -5.78 -2.12 -6.36
CA TYR A 32 -4.45 -2.10 -6.97
C TYR A 32 -3.47 -2.97 -6.20
N TRP A 33 -3.36 -2.78 -4.88
CA TRP A 33 -2.51 -3.61 -4.04
C TRP A 33 -2.90 -5.09 -4.10
N GLU A 34 -4.19 -5.41 -4.10
CA GLU A 34 -4.65 -6.80 -4.23
C GLU A 34 -4.22 -7.43 -5.57
N LYS A 35 -4.19 -6.67 -6.66
CA LYS A 35 -3.68 -7.14 -7.96
C LYS A 35 -2.18 -7.44 -7.86
N MET A 36 -1.38 -6.53 -7.33
CA MET A 36 0.07 -6.75 -7.15
C MET A 36 0.36 -7.93 -6.22
N HIS A 37 -0.40 -8.07 -5.14
CA HIS A 37 -0.25 -9.20 -4.22
C HIS A 37 -0.53 -10.56 -4.90
N LYS A 38 -1.44 -10.59 -5.88
CA LYS A 38 -1.72 -11.79 -6.69
C LYS A 38 -0.61 -12.10 -7.70
N THR A 39 0.15 -11.11 -8.16
CA THR A 39 1.28 -11.32 -9.08
C THR A 39 2.55 -11.78 -8.35
N GLY A 40 2.59 -11.71 -7.02
CA GLY A 40 3.70 -12.20 -6.20
C GLY A 40 4.25 -11.17 -5.23
N TRP A 41 3.80 -9.91 -5.29
CA TRP A 41 4.29 -8.86 -4.42
C TRP A 41 3.91 -9.11 -2.96
N ARG A 42 4.77 -8.68 -2.03
CA ARG A 42 4.60 -8.90 -0.59
C ARG A 42 4.88 -7.64 0.20
N MET A 43 4.19 -7.50 1.33
CA MET A 43 4.57 -6.56 2.39
C MET A 43 5.25 -7.36 3.50
N VAL A 44 6.50 -7.02 3.81
CA VAL A 44 7.31 -7.70 4.82
C VAL A 44 7.83 -6.68 5.82
N GLN A 45 8.08 -7.09 7.06
CA GLN A 45 8.78 -6.22 8.02
C GLN A 45 10.28 -6.16 7.66
N SER A 46 10.88 -4.99 7.85
CA SER A 46 12.33 -4.84 7.72
C SER A 46 13.04 -5.67 8.80
N LYS A 47 14.15 -6.28 8.42
CA LYS A 47 15.02 -7.02 9.34
C LYS A 47 15.88 -6.10 10.20
N GLU A 48 16.13 -4.89 9.71
CA GLU A 48 16.97 -3.88 10.37
C GLU A 48 16.14 -3.03 11.33
N ASP A 49 14.87 -2.77 10.99
CA ASP A 49 13.95 -1.97 11.79
C ASP A 49 12.53 -2.58 11.75
N PRO A 50 12.09 -3.28 12.80
CA PRO A 50 10.76 -3.91 12.85
C PRO A 50 9.58 -2.94 12.74
N GLU A 51 9.80 -1.63 12.96
CA GLU A 51 8.77 -0.60 12.78
C GLU A 51 8.54 -0.27 11.29
N ILE A 52 9.47 -0.65 10.42
CA ILE A 52 9.38 -0.41 8.98
C ILE A 52 8.78 -1.62 8.27
N ILE A 53 7.79 -1.34 7.43
CA ILE A 53 7.21 -2.29 6.48
C ILE A 53 7.80 -1.98 5.09
N ILE A 54 8.08 -3.02 4.32
CA ILE A 54 8.69 -2.95 2.98
C ILE A 54 7.75 -3.63 1.98
N ILE A 55 7.47 -2.99 0.84
CA ILE A 55 6.90 -3.64 -0.35
C ILE A 55 8.04 -4.27 -1.15
N GLN A 56 7.91 -5.57 -1.41
CA GLN A 56 8.74 -6.34 -2.31
C GLN A 56 7.97 -6.71 -3.56
N ASP A 57 8.62 -6.63 -4.72
CA ASP A 57 8.07 -7.12 -5.99
C ASP A 57 8.06 -8.67 -6.04
N GLU A 58 7.64 -9.24 -7.17
CA GLU A 58 7.62 -10.69 -7.37
C GLU A 58 9.00 -11.36 -7.34
N ASN A 59 10.07 -10.59 -7.53
CA ASN A 59 11.46 -11.05 -7.50
C ASN A 59 12.10 -10.89 -6.11
N GLY A 60 11.39 -10.31 -5.14
CA GLY A 60 11.89 -9.99 -3.82
C GLY A 60 12.67 -8.67 -3.74
N THR A 61 12.64 -7.84 -4.79
CA THR A 61 13.28 -6.53 -4.80
C THR A 61 12.48 -5.56 -3.94
N ASN A 62 13.16 -4.91 -2.97
CA ASN A 62 12.56 -3.88 -2.14
C ASN A 62 12.27 -2.63 -2.98
N LEU A 63 11.01 -2.20 -3.05
CA LEU A 63 10.60 -1.04 -3.84
C LEU A 63 10.30 0.18 -2.96
N PHE A 64 9.53 -0.02 -1.90
CA PHE A 64 9.06 1.06 -1.02
C PHE A 64 9.12 0.62 0.44
N SER A 65 9.34 1.58 1.34
CA SER A 65 9.32 1.34 2.78
C SER A 65 8.62 2.48 3.51
N ALA A 66 7.84 2.16 4.54
CA ALA A 66 7.26 3.15 5.45
C ALA A 66 6.95 2.53 6.81
N HIS A 67 6.73 3.39 7.81
CA HIS A 67 6.39 3.00 9.18
C HIS A 67 4.96 2.48 9.33
N ASP A 68 4.10 2.73 8.33
CA ASP A 68 2.73 2.27 8.37
C ASP A 68 2.21 1.89 6.99
N ARG A 69 1.25 0.97 7.00
CA ARG A 69 0.64 0.39 5.82
C ARG A 69 -0.05 1.42 4.93
N ILE A 70 -0.65 2.47 5.49
CA ILE A 70 -1.34 3.48 4.68
C ILE A 70 -0.33 4.31 3.90
N THR A 71 0.73 4.76 4.55
CA THR A 71 1.81 5.49 3.88
C THR A 71 2.42 4.66 2.75
N LEU A 72 2.63 3.35 2.96
CA LEU A 72 3.07 2.44 1.88
C LEU A 72 2.08 2.35 0.73
N LEU A 73 0.79 2.23 1.03
CA LEU A 73 -0.24 2.22 -0.01
C LEU A 73 -0.23 3.55 -0.78
N GLN A 74 -0.06 4.70 -0.12
CA GLN A 74 0.04 6.00 -0.80
C GLN A 74 1.29 6.11 -1.67
N LEU A 75 2.45 5.65 -1.19
CA LEU A 75 3.71 5.65 -1.95
C LEU A 75 3.57 4.82 -3.22
N LEU A 76 2.94 3.65 -3.13
CA LEU A 76 2.65 2.79 -4.27
C LEU A 76 1.84 3.53 -5.35
N LEU A 77 0.93 4.43 -4.97
CA LEU A 77 0.13 5.18 -5.94
C LEU A 77 0.89 6.33 -6.60
N ASN A 78 1.77 7.00 -5.84
CA ASN A 78 2.51 8.16 -6.33
C ASN A 78 3.57 7.81 -7.39
N CYS A 79 4.08 6.57 -7.39
CA CYS A 79 5.07 6.14 -8.37
C CYS A 79 4.48 5.73 -9.73
N PHE A 80 3.22 5.29 -9.77
CA PHE A 80 2.57 4.84 -11.00
C PHE A 80 1.60 5.88 -11.61
N SER A 81 1.28 6.96 -10.89
CA SER A 81 0.50 8.09 -11.45
C SER A 81 1.33 9.06 -12.32
N LYS A 82 2.65 8.88 -12.37
CA LYS A 82 3.59 9.66 -13.19
C LYS A 82 4.17 8.89 -14.39
N ALA A 83 3.66 7.69 -14.67
CA ALA A 83 4.06 6.87 -15.82
C ALA A 83 3.09 7.06 -17.00
#